data_AF-A0A7S4I8B3-F1
#
_entry.id   AF-A0A7S4I8B3-F1
#
_cell.length_a   1.000
_cell.length_b   1.000
_cell.length_c   1.000
_cell.angle_alpha   90.00
_cell.angle_beta   90.00
_cell.angle_gamma   90.00
#
_symmetry.space_group_name_H-M   'P 1'
#
loop_
_entity.id
_entity.type
_entity.pdbx_description
1 polymer ?
#
loop_
_entity_poly.entity_id
_entity_poly.type
_entity_poly.pdbx_seq_one_letter_code
_entity_poly.pdbx_strand_id
1 'polypeptide(L)'
;RSCFFCCKQEEKEPHGASSMHIRYHVLLVIPLLVWLAMFQFCGLIPNEVRPSIDVKTLAVSERLLYGDPLLFRLFPESPFLAFLAAIPYLAHFSLPFLFSVYLWKLGRKPTVFLWYFGVMNGTAVAWQLLFPTAPPWYNARFGYTAASYDLPGDPGRLAYVDDIIGFPLFQGIYGTSPLVFGSFPSLHAAWPFLISVYTSMFSIPFPRAKWIYCCWIWWAAVFTRHHFMVDVMGGVFFSFLSIFLTAWIVRRGYFNFIFDDDEPSPSDVSV
;
A
#
# COMPACT_ATOMS: atom_id res chain seq x y z
N ARG A 1 0.83 17.42 23.17
CA ARG A 1 0.29 17.16 21.81
C ARG A 1 0.45 15.67 21.54
N SER A 2 -0.62 14.90 21.72
CA SER A 2 -0.60 13.44 21.62
C SER A 2 -0.42 13.04 20.16
N CYS A 3 0.75 12.51 19.81
CA CYS A 3 0.98 11.97 18.48
C CYS A 3 0.30 10.61 18.39
N PHE A 4 -0.55 10.39 17.39
CA PHE A 4 -1.34 9.16 17.21
C PHE A 4 -0.53 7.86 17.17
N PHE A 5 0.78 7.95 16.94
CA PHE A 5 1.70 6.81 16.88
C PHE A 5 2.80 6.82 17.96
N CYS A 6 2.83 7.81 18.84
CA CYS A 6 3.94 7.99 19.78
C CYS A 6 3.51 7.54 21.18
N CYS A 7 3.90 6.31 21.55
CA CYS A 7 4.15 5.99 22.94
C CYS A 7 5.58 6.44 23.27
N LYS A 8 5.78 7.13 24.41
CA LYS A 8 7.08 7.62 24.86
C LYS A 8 8.02 6.43 25.06
N GLN A 9 9.21 6.47 24.44
CA GLN A 9 10.29 5.55 24.76
C GLN A 9 11.17 6.15 25.87
N GLU A 10 11.25 5.50 27.01
CA GLU A 10 12.35 5.66 27.97
C GLU A 10 13.06 4.30 28.09
N GLU A 11 14.39 4.30 28.01
CA GLU A 11 15.24 3.11 27.99
C GLU A 11 15.51 2.58 29.40
N LYS A 12 15.28 1.27 29.63
CA LYS A 12 16.03 0.45 30.60
C LYS A 12 15.97 -1.04 30.23
N GLU A 13 16.95 -1.83 30.70
CA GLU A 13 17.22 -3.21 30.25
C GLU A 13 16.53 -4.30 31.11
N PRO A 14 16.22 -5.49 30.55
CA PRO A 14 15.26 -6.42 31.14
C PRO A 14 15.84 -7.75 31.64
N HIS A 15 15.16 -8.37 32.60
CA HIS A 15 15.20 -9.83 32.79
C HIS A 15 13.81 -10.42 33.08
N GLY A 16 13.41 -11.43 32.29
CA GLY A 16 12.49 -12.49 32.74
C GLY A 16 11.02 -12.45 32.32
N ALA A 17 10.67 -12.31 31.03
CA ALA A 17 9.28 -12.53 30.57
C ALA A 17 9.19 -13.01 29.10
N SER A 18 9.31 -14.32 28.85
CA SER A 18 9.47 -14.85 27.48
C SER A 18 8.18 -15.41 26.84
N SER A 19 7.29 -16.08 27.60
CA SER A 19 6.20 -16.90 27.00
C SER A 19 4.90 -16.15 26.68
N MET A 20 4.52 -15.15 27.49
CA MET A 20 3.25 -14.42 27.33
C MET A 20 3.35 -13.29 26.29
N HIS A 21 4.51 -12.64 26.17
CA HIS A 21 4.74 -11.52 25.26
C HIS A 21 4.77 -11.92 23.78
N ILE A 22 5.25 -13.13 23.46
CA ILE A 22 5.29 -13.66 22.09
C ILE A 22 3.86 -13.81 21.51
N ARG A 23 2.87 -14.17 22.34
CA ARG A 23 1.49 -14.44 21.90
C ARG A 23 0.80 -13.20 21.33
N TYR A 24 1.03 -12.02 21.93
CA TYR A 24 0.41 -10.77 21.49
C TYR A 24 1.03 -10.18 20.22
N HIS A 25 2.32 -10.42 19.98
CA HIS A 25 2.99 -9.95 18.76
C HIS A 25 2.55 -10.69 17.50
N VAL A 26 2.14 -11.96 17.62
CA VAL A 26 1.59 -12.74 16.51
C VAL A 26 0.22 -12.20 16.08
N LEU A 27 -0.60 -11.69 17.01
CA LEU A 27 -1.90 -11.10 16.65
C LEU A 27 -1.75 -9.83 15.79
N LEU A 28 -0.65 -9.09 15.96
CA LEU A 28 -0.40 -7.86 15.22
C LEU A 28 -0.16 -8.07 13.72
N VAL A 29 0.23 -9.28 13.31
CA VAL A 29 0.43 -9.61 11.89
C VAL A 29 -0.83 -10.20 11.24
N ILE A 30 -1.90 -10.44 12.00
CA ILE A 30 -3.14 -11.01 11.44
C ILE A 30 -3.71 -10.17 10.29
N PRO A 31 -3.85 -8.83 10.38
CA PRO A 31 -4.38 -8.05 9.26
C PRO A 31 -3.53 -8.18 7.99
N LEU A 32 -2.22 -8.30 8.13
CA LEU A 32 -1.30 -8.54 7.01
C LEU A 32 -1.59 -9.91 6.37
N LEU A 33 -1.71 -10.96 7.18
CA LEU A 33 -2.00 -12.31 6.69
C LEU A 33 -3.37 -12.40 6.01
N VAL A 34 -4.39 -11.75 6.59
CA VAL A 34 -5.73 -11.67 6.01
C VAL A 34 -5.69 -10.97 4.66
N TRP A 35 -5.01 -9.82 4.56
CA TRP A 35 -4.85 -9.14 3.27
C TRP A 35 -4.13 -10.00 2.23
N LEU A 36 -3.00 -10.64 2.59
CA LEU A 36 -2.26 -11.49 1.67
C LEU A 36 -3.12 -12.64 1.16
N ALA A 37 -3.90 -13.27 2.05
CA ALA A 37 -4.86 -14.31 1.67
C ALA A 37 -5.95 -13.75 0.73
N MET A 38 -6.53 -12.60 1.05
CA MET A 38 -7.53 -11.96 0.20
C MET A 38 -6.98 -11.68 -1.21
N PHE A 39 -5.79 -11.10 -1.31
CA PHE A 39 -5.17 -10.79 -2.62
C PHE A 39 -4.77 -12.04 -3.40
N GLN A 40 -4.21 -13.04 -2.73
CA GLN A 40 -3.76 -14.28 -3.38
C GLN A 40 -4.93 -15.12 -3.89
N PHE A 41 -6.03 -15.17 -3.13
CA PHE A 41 -7.15 -16.06 -3.42
C PHE A 41 -8.35 -15.36 -4.06
N CYS A 42 -8.34 -14.03 -4.26
CA CYS A 42 -9.45 -13.35 -4.91
C CYS A 42 -9.69 -13.84 -6.35
N GLY A 43 -8.64 -14.31 -7.03
CA GLY A 43 -8.74 -14.94 -8.35
C GLY A 43 -9.65 -16.17 -8.39
N LEU A 44 -9.87 -16.83 -7.25
CA LEU A 44 -10.75 -18.02 -7.13
C LEU A 44 -12.24 -17.67 -7.03
N ILE A 45 -12.59 -16.40 -6.82
CA ILE A 45 -14.00 -15.98 -6.77
C ILE A 45 -14.61 -16.18 -8.16
N PRO A 46 -15.70 -16.96 -8.33
CA PRO A 46 -16.32 -17.19 -9.63
C PRO A 46 -16.77 -15.88 -10.29
N ASN A 47 -16.61 -15.76 -11.61
CA ASN A 47 -16.92 -14.53 -12.34
C ASN A 47 -18.40 -14.15 -12.25
N GLU A 48 -19.30 -15.12 -12.06
CA GLU A 48 -20.75 -14.94 -12.00
C GLU A 48 -21.22 -14.21 -10.74
N VAL A 49 -20.43 -14.27 -9.66
CA VAL A 49 -20.77 -13.62 -8.38
C VAL A 49 -20.02 -12.31 -8.16
N ARG A 50 -19.07 -11.98 -9.05
CA ARG A 50 -18.31 -10.72 -8.95
C ARG A 50 -19.18 -9.54 -9.39
N PRO A 51 -19.02 -8.36 -8.77
CA PRO A 51 -19.71 -7.15 -9.22
C PRO A 51 -19.34 -6.78 -10.66
N SER A 52 -20.22 -6.03 -11.34
CA SER A 52 -19.87 -5.46 -12.65
C SER A 52 -18.71 -4.47 -12.52
N ILE A 53 -17.74 -4.56 -13.42
CA ILE A 53 -16.59 -3.64 -13.46
C ILE A 53 -17.03 -2.25 -13.91
N ASP A 54 -16.75 -1.25 -13.09
CA ASP A 54 -16.97 0.15 -13.44
C ASP A 54 -15.82 0.68 -14.30
N VAL A 55 -16.10 0.93 -15.57
CA VAL A 55 -15.12 1.42 -16.53
C VAL A 55 -15.13 2.95 -16.69
N LYS A 56 -16.06 3.67 -16.05
CA LYS A 56 -16.33 5.09 -16.34
C LYS A 56 -16.07 6.03 -15.16
N THR A 57 -16.45 5.63 -13.94
CA THR A 57 -16.51 6.57 -12.81
C THR A 57 -15.16 7.22 -12.56
N LEU A 58 -14.07 6.45 -12.52
CA LEU A 58 -12.74 7.01 -12.27
C LEU A 58 -12.30 8.00 -13.36
N ALA A 59 -12.52 7.68 -14.63
CA ALA A 59 -12.16 8.58 -15.73
C ALA A 59 -12.98 9.89 -15.70
N VAL A 60 -14.26 9.80 -15.34
CA VAL A 60 -15.13 10.98 -15.16
C VAL A 60 -14.67 11.79 -13.94
N SER A 61 -14.41 11.15 -12.80
CA SER A 61 -13.92 11.80 -11.59
C SER A 61 -12.56 12.47 -11.81
N GLU A 62 -11.64 11.80 -12.50
CA GLU A 62 -10.34 12.37 -12.89
C GLU A 62 -10.55 13.66 -13.70
N ARG A 63 -11.42 13.61 -14.72
CA ARG A 63 -11.70 14.77 -15.57
C ARG A 63 -12.32 15.93 -14.81
N LEU A 64 -13.24 15.66 -13.90
CA LEU A 64 -13.92 16.68 -13.10
C LEU A 64 -12.98 17.33 -12.08
N LEU A 65 -12.10 16.55 -11.46
CA LEU A 65 -11.21 17.04 -10.38
C LEU A 65 -9.91 17.65 -10.92
N TYR A 66 -9.35 17.07 -11.99
CA TYR A 66 -8.00 17.39 -12.49
C TYR A 66 -7.97 17.88 -13.94
N GLY A 67 -9.13 17.97 -14.60
CA GLY A 67 -9.23 18.31 -16.03
C GLY A 67 -8.89 17.13 -16.93
N ASP A 68 -8.82 17.32 -18.27
CA ASP A 68 -8.47 16.17 -19.12
C ASP A 68 -7.06 15.70 -18.76
N PRO A 69 -6.82 14.38 -18.66
CA PRO A 69 -5.70 13.77 -17.94
C PRO A 69 -4.37 14.48 -18.20
N LEU A 70 -4.08 15.49 -17.38
CA LEU A 70 -3.06 16.49 -17.68
C LEU A 70 -1.69 15.81 -17.75
N LEU A 71 -1.46 14.83 -16.86
CA LEU A 71 -0.24 14.05 -16.83
C LEU A 71 -0.02 13.21 -18.09
N PHE A 72 -1.05 12.68 -18.74
CA PHE A 72 -0.87 11.97 -20.01
C PHE A 72 -0.45 12.90 -21.14
N ARG A 73 -0.85 14.17 -21.09
CA ARG A 73 -0.42 15.20 -22.05
C ARG A 73 0.96 15.76 -21.71
N LEU A 74 1.24 16.03 -20.43
CA LEU A 74 2.53 16.57 -19.97
C LEU A 74 3.68 15.57 -20.09
N PHE A 75 3.39 14.27 -19.94
CA PHE A 75 4.37 13.20 -20.08
C PHE A 75 3.97 12.28 -21.23
N PRO A 76 4.31 12.67 -22.48
CA PRO A 76 4.04 11.84 -23.66
C PRO A 76 4.81 10.51 -23.58
N GLU A 77 4.41 9.57 -24.42
CA GLU A 77 5.05 8.26 -24.49
C GLU A 77 6.55 8.41 -24.82
N SER A 78 7.38 7.87 -23.92
CA SER A 78 8.83 7.97 -24.00
C SER A 78 9.45 6.73 -23.36
N PRO A 79 10.28 5.96 -24.09
CA PRO A 79 10.96 4.80 -23.52
C PRO A 79 11.88 5.18 -22.35
N PHE A 80 12.51 6.35 -22.39
CA PHE A 80 13.33 6.85 -21.29
C PHE A 80 12.50 7.10 -20.03
N LEU A 81 11.33 7.73 -20.15
CA LEU A 81 10.43 7.95 -19.02
C LEU A 81 9.84 6.63 -18.50
N ALA A 82 9.56 5.67 -19.39
CA ALA A 82 9.12 4.32 -19.00
C ALA A 82 10.20 3.60 -18.17
N PHE A 83 11.47 3.69 -18.57
CA PHE A 83 12.58 3.16 -17.79
C PHE A 83 12.70 3.84 -16.42
N LEU A 84 12.57 5.18 -16.37
CA LEU A 84 12.57 5.91 -15.10
C LEU A 84 11.39 5.54 -14.20
N ALA A 85 10.23 5.22 -14.78
CA ALA A 85 9.04 4.76 -14.07
C ALA A 85 9.18 3.32 -13.56
N ALA A 86 9.90 2.45 -14.26
CA ALA A 86 10.11 1.06 -13.86
C ALA A 86 10.91 0.90 -12.54
N ILE A 87 11.85 1.81 -12.27
CA ILE A 87 12.72 1.75 -11.09
C ILE A 87 11.92 1.70 -9.77
N PRO A 88 11.04 2.67 -9.46
CA PRO A 88 10.30 2.63 -8.21
C PRO A 88 9.31 1.47 -8.15
N TYR A 89 8.81 0.98 -9.29
CA TYR A 89 7.91 -0.17 -9.39
C TYR A 89 8.55 -1.47 -8.93
N LEU A 90 9.78 -1.75 -9.34
CA LEU A 90 10.51 -2.93 -8.90
C LEU A 90 10.84 -2.87 -7.40
N ALA A 91 11.15 -1.68 -6.89
CA ALA A 91 11.39 -1.47 -5.45
C ALA A 91 10.10 -1.62 -4.61
N HIS A 92 8.95 -1.26 -5.17
CA HIS A 92 7.68 -1.12 -4.46
C HIS A 92 7.29 -2.37 -3.67
N PHE A 93 7.36 -3.54 -4.28
CA PHE A 93 6.92 -4.81 -3.68
C PHE A 93 7.77 -5.23 -2.46
N SER A 94 9.05 -4.88 -2.48
CA SER A 94 9.99 -5.26 -1.41
C SER A 94 10.02 -4.23 -0.27
N LEU A 95 9.60 -2.99 -0.54
CA LEU A 95 9.82 -1.86 0.35
C LEU A 95 9.20 -2.01 1.75
N PRO A 96 7.95 -2.49 1.93
CA PRO A 96 7.37 -2.65 3.27
C PRO A 96 8.12 -3.66 4.14
N PHE A 97 8.66 -4.72 3.53
CA PHE A 97 9.41 -5.76 4.24
C PHE A 97 10.80 -5.26 4.61
N LEU A 98 11.50 -4.59 3.68
CA LEU A 98 12.77 -3.92 3.96
C LEU A 98 12.62 -2.86 5.04
N PHE A 99 11.52 -2.11 5.01
CA PHE A 99 11.20 -1.12 6.04
C PHE A 99 10.94 -1.77 7.40
N SER A 100 10.28 -2.92 7.44
CA SER A 100 10.08 -3.69 8.68
C SER A 100 11.41 -4.18 9.27
N VAL A 101 12.32 -4.67 8.44
CA VAL A 101 13.69 -5.02 8.87
C VAL A 101 14.44 -3.78 9.37
N TYR A 102 14.28 -2.65 8.71
CA TYR A 102 14.88 -1.38 9.14
C TYR A 102 14.36 -0.93 10.52
N LEU A 103 13.05 -1.00 10.75
CA LEU A 103 12.45 -0.71 12.06
C LEU A 103 13.02 -1.61 13.16
N TRP A 104 13.13 -2.91 12.89
CA TRP A 104 13.72 -3.86 13.84
C TRP A 104 15.17 -3.50 14.18
N LYS A 105 16.00 -3.16 13.17
CA LYS A 105 17.39 -2.70 13.38
C LYS A 105 17.50 -1.41 14.19
N LEU A 106 16.47 -0.57 14.18
CA LEU A 106 16.39 0.65 15.01
C LEU A 106 15.83 0.40 16.42
N GLY A 107 15.65 -0.86 16.84
CA GLY A 107 15.04 -1.20 18.13
C GLY A 107 13.56 -0.83 18.22
N ARG A 108 12.88 -0.68 17.06
CA ARG A 108 11.44 -0.35 16.99
C ARG A 108 10.63 -1.64 16.81
N LYS A 109 9.33 -1.57 17.09
CA LYS A 109 8.38 -2.69 16.94
C LYS A 109 7.86 -2.77 15.48
N PRO A 110 8.42 -3.61 14.59
CA PRO A 110 7.95 -3.71 13.20
C PRO A 110 6.52 -4.24 13.09
N THR A 111 6.08 -5.06 14.06
CA THR A 111 4.74 -5.63 14.13
C THR A 111 3.64 -4.56 14.18
N VAL A 112 3.90 -3.41 14.81
CA VAL A 112 2.97 -2.27 14.82
C VAL A 112 2.82 -1.67 13.42
N PHE A 113 3.92 -1.48 12.70
CA PHE A 113 3.86 -1.05 11.30
C PHE A 113 3.09 -2.07 10.43
N LEU A 114 3.41 -3.35 10.58
CA LEU A 114 2.75 -4.43 9.84
C LEU A 114 1.24 -4.50 10.10
N TRP A 115 0.80 -4.16 11.32
CA TRP A 115 -0.63 -3.98 11.62
C TRP A 115 -1.26 -2.88 10.76
N TYR A 116 -0.73 -1.65 10.80
CA TYR A 116 -1.26 -0.53 10.01
C TYR A 116 -1.23 -0.83 8.51
N PHE A 117 -0.15 -1.45 8.05
CA PHE A 117 0.03 -1.86 6.66
C PHE A 117 -0.99 -2.93 6.24
N GLY A 118 -1.23 -3.92 7.10
CA GLY A 118 -2.24 -4.95 6.88
C GLY A 118 -3.67 -4.40 6.87
N VAL A 119 -4.03 -3.53 7.82
CA VAL A 119 -5.36 -2.89 7.86
C VAL A 119 -5.60 -2.02 6.63
N MET A 120 -4.61 -1.22 6.23
CA MET A 120 -4.69 -0.38 5.03
C MET A 120 -4.91 -1.21 3.77
N ASN A 121 -4.12 -2.27 3.60
CA ASN A 121 -4.24 -3.12 2.43
C ASN A 121 -5.52 -3.96 2.44
N GLY A 122 -5.91 -4.51 3.59
CA GLY A 122 -7.14 -5.30 3.71
C GLY A 122 -8.38 -4.47 3.38
N THR A 123 -8.45 -3.23 3.88
CA THR A 123 -9.56 -2.32 3.56
C THR A 123 -9.54 -1.88 2.09
N ALA A 124 -8.37 -1.57 1.52
CA ALA A 124 -8.23 -1.20 0.12
C ALA A 124 -8.61 -2.35 -0.84
N VAL A 125 -8.13 -3.58 -0.58
CA VAL A 125 -8.45 -4.75 -1.39
C VAL A 125 -9.93 -5.14 -1.22
N ALA A 126 -10.49 -5.06 -0.01
CA ALA A 126 -11.93 -5.25 0.19
C ALA A 126 -12.73 -4.27 -0.68
N TRP A 127 -12.32 -3.00 -0.72
CA TRP A 127 -12.94 -2.00 -1.58
C TRP A 127 -12.83 -2.37 -3.06
N GLN A 128 -11.65 -2.75 -3.54
CA GLN A 128 -11.43 -3.13 -4.94
C GLN A 128 -12.26 -4.35 -5.36
N LEU A 129 -12.54 -5.28 -4.44
CA LEU A 129 -13.40 -6.44 -4.70
C LEU A 129 -14.88 -6.09 -4.74
N LEU A 130 -15.32 -5.17 -3.88
CA LEU A 130 -16.72 -4.74 -3.80
C LEU A 130 -17.08 -3.72 -4.90
N PHE A 131 -16.12 -2.89 -5.28
CA PHE A 131 -16.26 -1.80 -6.24
C PHE A 131 -15.12 -1.89 -7.28
N PRO A 132 -15.14 -2.91 -8.15
CA PRO A 132 -14.12 -3.09 -9.18
C PRO A 132 -14.16 -1.93 -10.18
N THR A 133 -13.00 -1.35 -10.46
CA THR A 133 -12.86 -0.17 -11.32
C THR A 133 -11.74 -0.35 -12.34
N ALA A 134 -11.99 0.07 -13.58
CA ALA A 134 -11.00 -0.05 -14.64
C ALA A 134 -9.88 1.00 -14.54
N PRO A 135 -8.62 0.60 -14.77
CA PRO A 135 -7.47 1.50 -14.82
C PRO A 135 -7.37 2.25 -16.18
N PRO A 136 -6.53 3.30 -16.25
CA PRO A 136 -6.40 4.11 -17.47
C PRO A 136 -5.93 3.34 -18.71
N TRP A 137 -5.08 2.30 -18.56
CA TRP A 137 -4.65 1.49 -19.70
C TRP A 137 -5.83 0.79 -20.37
N TYR A 138 -6.84 0.36 -19.60
CA TYR A 138 -8.04 -0.26 -20.13
C TYR A 138 -8.83 0.75 -20.93
N ASN A 139 -9.06 1.95 -20.37
CA ASN A 139 -9.80 3.00 -21.08
C ASN A 139 -9.09 3.47 -22.34
N ALA A 140 -7.76 3.53 -22.33
CA ALA A 140 -6.97 3.90 -23.51
C ALA A 140 -7.11 2.88 -24.67
N ARG A 141 -7.27 1.59 -24.35
CA ARG A 141 -7.31 0.51 -25.35
C ARG A 141 -8.72 0.14 -25.79
N PHE A 142 -9.67 0.14 -24.87
CA PHE A 142 -11.03 -0.37 -25.07
C PHE A 142 -12.11 0.71 -24.90
N GLY A 143 -11.73 1.95 -24.59
CA GLY A 143 -12.67 3.02 -24.28
C GLY A 143 -13.48 2.73 -23.01
N TYR A 144 -14.79 2.95 -23.08
CA TYR A 144 -15.72 2.70 -21.97
C TYR A 144 -16.63 1.50 -22.23
N THR A 145 -16.14 0.53 -23.00
CA THR A 145 -16.83 -0.73 -23.25
C THR A 145 -16.85 -1.59 -21.98
N ALA A 146 -17.82 -2.48 -21.85
CA ALA A 146 -17.93 -3.34 -20.68
C ALA A 146 -16.73 -4.29 -20.59
N ALA A 147 -16.10 -4.36 -19.42
CA ALA A 147 -14.96 -5.22 -19.16
C ALA A 147 -15.39 -6.63 -18.72
N SER A 148 -14.53 -7.62 -18.97
CA SER A 148 -14.65 -8.98 -18.44
C SER A 148 -13.48 -9.30 -17.51
N TYR A 149 -13.75 -10.11 -16.48
CA TYR A 149 -12.73 -10.67 -15.58
C TYR A 149 -11.76 -11.65 -16.25
N ASP A 150 -12.07 -12.11 -17.47
CA ASP A 150 -11.16 -12.97 -18.25
C ASP A 150 -10.00 -12.19 -18.88
N LEU A 151 -10.05 -10.86 -18.87
CA LEU A 151 -9.00 -10.02 -19.43
C LEU A 151 -7.77 -10.03 -18.50
N PRO A 152 -6.58 -10.45 -18.99
CA PRO A 152 -5.37 -10.37 -18.19
C PRO A 152 -4.94 -8.92 -17.96
N GLY A 153 -4.11 -8.71 -16.94
CA GLY A 153 -3.50 -7.41 -16.69
C GLY A 153 -2.58 -6.99 -17.84
N ASP A 154 -2.49 -5.67 -18.04
CA ASP A 154 -1.68 -5.05 -19.09
C ASP A 154 -0.54 -4.26 -18.42
N PRO A 155 0.72 -4.38 -18.89
CA PRO A 155 1.85 -3.62 -18.33
C PRO A 155 1.80 -2.12 -18.65
N GLY A 156 0.80 -1.67 -19.43
CA GLY A 156 0.67 -0.29 -19.85
C GLY A 156 1.93 0.19 -20.56
N ARG A 157 2.45 1.36 -20.17
CA ARG A 157 3.69 1.89 -20.77
C ARG A 157 4.96 1.17 -20.30
N LEU A 158 4.89 0.24 -19.35
CA LEU A 158 6.06 -0.55 -18.95
C LEU A 158 6.43 -1.61 -20.00
N ALA A 159 5.55 -1.89 -20.97
CA ALA A 159 5.89 -2.71 -22.15
C ALA A 159 7.13 -2.21 -22.90
N TYR A 160 7.35 -0.88 -22.97
CA TYR A 160 8.56 -0.34 -23.58
C TYR A 160 9.85 -0.80 -22.87
N VAL A 161 9.78 -1.04 -21.57
CA VAL A 161 10.95 -1.54 -20.81
C VAL A 161 11.21 -2.99 -21.16
N ASP A 162 10.16 -3.81 -21.26
CA ASP A 162 10.26 -5.20 -21.71
C ASP A 162 10.87 -5.28 -23.12
N ASP A 163 10.44 -4.40 -24.04
CA ASP A 163 10.98 -4.29 -25.40
C ASP A 163 12.47 -3.93 -25.42
N ILE A 164 12.89 -3.00 -24.55
CA ILE A 164 14.30 -2.56 -24.45
C ILE A 164 15.18 -3.69 -23.88
N ILE A 165 14.73 -4.38 -22.84
CA ILE A 165 15.54 -5.43 -22.18
C ILE A 165 15.44 -6.78 -22.89
N GLY A 166 14.48 -6.95 -23.81
CA GLY A 166 14.23 -8.18 -24.55
C GLY A 166 13.67 -9.33 -23.68
N PHE A 167 13.05 -9.01 -22.55
CA PHE A 167 12.51 -9.97 -21.59
C PHE A 167 11.15 -9.48 -21.04
N PRO A 168 10.11 -10.33 -20.99
CA PRO A 168 8.75 -9.93 -20.62
C PRO A 168 8.57 -9.78 -19.09
N LEU A 169 9.34 -8.89 -18.47
CA LEU A 169 9.34 -8.68 -17.02
C LEU A 169 7.99 -8.13 -16.54
N PHE A 170 7.58 -6.98 -17.06
CA PHE A 170 6.34 -6.33 -16.66
C PHE A 170 5.12 -7.04 -17.22
N GLN A 171 5.19 -7.58 -18.43
CA GLN A 171 4.15 -8.45 -18.97
C GLN A 171 3.90 -9.65 -18.05
N GLY A 172 4.95 -10.26 -17.49
CA GLY A 172 4.82 -11.35 -16.52
C GLY A 172 4.20 -10.89 -15.19
N ILE A 173 4.67 -9.77 -14.63
CA ILE A 173 4.17 -9.21 -13.36
C ILE A 173 2.67 -8.85 -13.46
N TYR A 174 2.27 -8.16 -14.53
CA TYR A 174 0.89 -7.69 -14.69
C TYR A 174 -0.04 -8.76 -15.26
N GLY A 175 0.44 -9.57 -16.20
CA GLY A 175 -0.35 -10.63 -16.82
C GLY A 175 -0.81 -11.70 -15.85
N THR A 176 -0.15 -11.82 -14.69
CA THR A 176 -0.48 -12.79 -13.62
C THR A 176 -1.19 -12.16 -12.42
N SER A 177 -1.51 -10.87 -12.47
CA SER A 177 -2.18 -10.18 -11.36
C SER A 177 -3.58 -10.79 -11.11
N PRO A 178 -3.89 -11.22 -9.87
CA PRO A 178 -5.20 -11.77 -9.54
C PRO A 178 -6.31 -10.70 -9.48
N LEU A 179 -5.93 -9.41 -9.46
CA LEU A 179 -6.82 -8.28 -9.27
C LEU A 179 -6.57 -7.18 -10.33
N VAL A 180 -6.99 -7.47 -11.55
CA VAL A 180 -6.79 -6.59 -12.72
C VAL A 180 -7.60 -5.28 -12.62
N PHE A 181 -8.86 -5.37 -12.20
CA PHE A 181 -9.79 -4.23 -12.11
C PHE A 181 -9.87 -3.63 -10.69
N GLY A 182 -8.74 -3.59 -9.99
CA GLY A 182 -8.60 -2.97 -8.66
C GLY A 182 -7.91 -1.61 -8.72
N SER A 183 -8.26 -0.74 -9.67
CA SER A 183 -7.57 0.56 -9.83
C SER A 183 -7.69 1.44 -8.57
N PHE A 184 -8.92 1.67 -8.09
CA PHE A 184 -9.16 2.49 -6.91
C PHE A 184 -9.36 1.65 -5.64
N PRO A 185 -8.72 1.99 -4.51
CA PRO A 185 -7.66 3.00 -4.35
C PRO A 185 -6.29 2.46 -4.81
N SER A 186 -5.35 3.36 -5.10
CA SER A 186 -4.00 2.96 -5.53
C SER A 186 -3.13 2.48 -4.37
N LEU A 187 -2.79 1.19 -4.35
CA LEU A 187 -1.80 0.64 -3.41
C LEU A 187 -0.37 1.12 -3.70
N HIS A 188 -0.05 1.41 -4.96
CA HIS A 188 1.19 2.07 -5.37
C HIS A 188 1.36 3.42 -4.66
N ALA A 189 0.24 4.09 -4.35
CA ALA A 189 0.26 5.32 -3.59
C ALA A 189 0.22 5.11 -2.08
N ALA A 190 -0.62 4.20 -1.60
CA ALA A 190 -0.88 4.01 -0.18
C ALA A 190 0.37 3.52 0.60
N TRP A 191 1.13 2.57 0.04
CA TRP A 191 2.29 1.99 0.73
C TRP A 191 3.41 3.00 1.01
N PRO A 192 3.97 3.70 0.00
CA PRO A 192 5.04 4.66 0.24
C PRO A 192 4.57 5.83 1.09
N PHE A 193 3.30 6.20 1.01
CA PHE A 193 2.72 7.26 1.84
C PHE A 193 2.67 6.83 3.31
N LEU A 194 2.14 5.66 3.61
CA LEU A 194 2.10 5.13 4.97
C LEU A 194 3.52 4.99 5.55
N ILE A 195 4.48 4.46 4.79
CA ILE A 195 5.89 4.40 5.21
C ILE A 195 6.45 5.80 5.47
N SER A 196 6.13 6.78 4.61
CA SER A 196 6.61 8.16 4.74
C SER A 196 6.05 8.87 5.98
N VAL A 197 4.76 8.66 6.26
CA VAL A 197 4.09 9.15 7.48
C VAL A 197 4.69 8.47 8.72
N TYR A 198 4.79 7.13 8.71
CA TYR A 198 5.30 6.36 9.84
C TYR A 198 6.74 6.77 10.21
N THR A 199 7.61 6.91 9.21
CA THR A 199 8.99 7.41 9.42
C THR A 199 9.07 8.88 9.79
N SER A 200 8.00 9.68 9.66
CA SER A 200 8.01 11.09 10.13
C SER A 200 7.91 11.18 11.65
N MET A 201 7.63 10.06 12.31
CA MET A 201 7.47 9.97 13.76
C MET A 201 8.80 9.85 14.51
N PHE A 202 9.91 9.61 13.80
CA PHE A 202 11.24 9.46 14.39
C PHE A 202 12.32 9.97 13.43
N SER A 203 13.50 10.25 13.97
CA SER A 203 14.62 10.74 13.18
C SER A 203 15.20 9.63 12.31
N ILE A 204 15.30 9.89 11.01
CA ILE A 204 15.97 9.02 10.04
C ILE A 204 17.01 9.81 9.24
N PRO A 205 18.08 9.17 8.73
CA PRO A 205 18.94 9.77 7.72
C PRO A 205 18.13 10.17 6.49
N PHE A 206 18.41 11.35 5.93
CA PHE A 206 17.78 11.85 4.71
C PHE A 206 16.23 11.89 4.74
N PRO A 207 15.60 12.63 5.67
CA PRO A 207 14.14 12.61 5.87
C PRO A 207 13.32 13.05 4.65
N ARG A 208 13.94 13.68 3.64
CA ARG A 208 13.28 14.06 2.38
C ARG A 208 13.20 12.91 1.37
N ALA A 209 14.09 11.92 1.45
CA ALA A 209 14.19 10.84 0.47
C ALA A 209 12.90 10.00 0.36
N LYS A 210 12.22 9.78 1.49
CA LYS A 210 10.92 9.07 1.53
C LYS A 210 9.83 9.76 0.70
N TRP A 211 9.75 11.09 0.79
CA TRP A 211 8.75 11.88 0.06
C TRP A 211 9.11 11.98 -1.42
N ILE A 212 10.41 12.04 -1.75
CA ILE A 212 10.88 11.94 -3.14
C ILE A 212 10.46 10.61 -3.74
N TYR A 213 10.71 9.48 -3.05
CA TYR A 213 10.27 8.17 -3.52
C TYR A 213 8.75 8.09 -3.65
N CYS A 214 8.01 8.62 -2.68
CA CYS A 214 6.54 8.65 -2.71
C CYS A 214 6.02 9.39 -3.95
N CYS A 215 6.52 10.60 -4.23
CA CYS A 215 6.14 11.34 -5.44
C CYS A 215 6.59 10.63 -6.72
N TRP A 216 7.75 9.97 -6.71
CA TRP A 216 8.28 9.25 -7.87
C TRP A 216 7.40 8.06 -8.26
N ILE A 217 7.00 7.21 -7.31
CA ILE A 217 6.10 6.09 -7.61
C ILE A 217 4.68 6.55 -7.95
N TRP A 218 4.18 7.66 -7.38
CA TRP A 218 2.89 8.24 -7.77
C TRP A 218 2.91 8.72 -9.22
N TRP A 219 3.95 9.47 -9.59
CA TRP A 219 4.15 9.88 -10.98
C TRP A 219 4.27 8.66 -11.88
N ALA A 220 5.06 7.65 -11.50
CA ALA A 220 5.24 6.44 -12.29
C ALA A 220 3.91 5.71 -12.49
N ALA A 221 3.08 5.60 -11.46
CA ALA A 221 1.80 4.89 -11.51
C ALA A 221 0.79 5.56 -12.44
N VAL A 222 0.75 6.89 -12.43
CA VAL A 222 -0.05 7.63 -13.39
C VAL A 222 0.58 7.53 -14.77
N PHE A 223 1.86 7.89 -14.94
CA PHE A 223 2.54 7.89 -16.24
C PHE A 223 2.38 6.56 -17.00
N THR A 224 2.51 5.44 -16.30
CA THR A 224 2.43 4.09 -16.88
C THR A 224 1.01 3.64 -17.22
N ARG A 225 -0.01 4.46 -16.92
CA ARG A 225 -1.45 4.21 -17.12
C ARG A 225 -2.04 3.12 -16.21
N HIS A 226 -1.40 2.84 -15.07
CA HIS A 226 -1.97 1.90 -14.09
C HIS A 226 -2.96 2.56 -13.14
N HIS A 227 -2.86 3.87 -12.93
CA HIS A 227 -3.67 4.61 -11.97
C HIS A 227 -4.03 6.00 -12.50
N PHE A 228 -5.24 6.48 -12.19
CA PHE A 228 -5.60 7.88 -12.27
C PHE A 228 -5.04 8.67 -11.07
N MET A 229 -5.02 10.00 -11.12
CA MET A 229 -4.67 10.81 -9.94
C MET A 229 -5.70 10.63 -8.82
N VAL A 230 -6.98 10.46 -9.15
CA VAL A 230 -8.01 10.13 -8.15
C VAL A 230 -7.69 8.83 -7.39
N ASP A 231 -7.08 7.84 -8.04
CA ASP A 231 -6.66 6.59 -7.40
C ASP A 231 -5.53 6.83 -6.41
N VAL A 232 -4.58 7.71 -6.76
CA VAL A 232 -3.48 8.14 -5.88
C VAL A 232 -4.03 8.79 -4.62
N MET A 233 -4.99 9.71 -4.76
CA MET A 233 -5.65 10.34 -3.61
C MET A 233 -6.48 9.33 -2.80
N GLY A 234 -7.09 8.36 -3.46
CA GLY A 234 -7.71 7.20 -2.80
C GLY A 234 -6.71 6.44 -1.93
N GLY A 235 -5.50 6.20 -2.44
CA GLY A 235 -4.43 5.56 -1.67
C GLY A 235 -4.07 6.33 -0.40
N VAL A 236 -3.92 7.66 -0.50
CA VAL A 236 -3.69 8.55 0.65
C VAL A 236 -4.85 8.47 1.65
N PHE A 237 -6.09 8.49 1.18
CA PHE A 237 -7.27 8.36 2.02
C PHE A 237 -7.28 7.02 2.78
N PHE A 238 -7.00 5.90 2.12
CA PHE A 238 -6.97 4.59 2.77
C PHE A 238 -5.81 4.44 3.76
N SER A 239 -4.68 5.11 3.54
CA SER A 239 -3.63 5.21 4.56
C SER A 239 -4.14 5.91 5.82
N PHE A 240 -4.80 7.07 5.68
CA PHE A 240 -5.39 7.75 6.84
C PHE A 240 -6.53 6.96 7.49
N LEU A 241 -7.35 6.28 6.70
CA LEU A 241 -8.42 5.42 7.20
C LEU A 241 -7.85 4.31 8.09
N SER A 242 -6.77 3.65 7.68
CA SER A 242 -6.10 2.63 8.50
C SER A 242 -5.63 3.18 9.84
N ILE A 243 -5.05 4.39 9.84
CA ILE A 243 -4.58 5.07 11.05
C ILE A 243 -5.76 5.37 11.97
N PHE A 244 -6.83 5.93 11.42
CA PHE A 244 -8.03 6.27 12.17
C PHE A 244 -8.73 5.03 12.74
N LEU A 245 -8.94 4.00 11.93
CA LEU A 245 -9.57 2.75 12.35
C LEU A 245 -8.76 2.08 13.46
N THR A 246 -7.44 2.00 13.32
CA THR A 246 -6.57 1.43 14.35
C THR A 246 -6.68 2.23 15.66
N ALA A 247 -6.63 3.57 15.59
CA ALA A 247 -6.75 4.40 16.77
C ALA A 247 -8.16 4.33 17.41
N TRP A 248 -9.21 4.11 16.62
CA TRP A 248 -10.56 3.89 17.12
C TRP A 248 -10.69 2.53 17.83
N ILE A 249 -10.15 1.47 17.23
CA ILE A 249 -10.13 0.10 17.79
C ILE A 249 -9.43 0.09 19.16
N VAL A 250 -8.26 0.74 19.25
CA VAL A 250 -7.47 0.78 20.48
C VAL A 250 -8.16 1.59 21.58
N ARG A 251 -8.76 2.75 21.25
CA ARG A 251 -9.50 3.55 22.25
C ARG A 251 -10.69 2.81 22.87
N ARG A 252 -11.19 1.75 22.23
CA ARG A 252 -12.29 0.92 22.73
C ARG A 252 -11.85 -0.17 23.69
N GLY A 253 -10.55 -0.29 24.00
CA GLY A 253 -10.04 -1.27 24.96
C GLY A 253 -9.86 -2.68 24.40
N TYR A 254 -10.27 -2.94 23.17
CA TYR A 254 -10.15 -4.27 22.52
C TYR A 254 -8.70 -4.71 22.30
N PHE A 255 -7.76 -3.75 22.35
CA PHE A 255 -6.40 -3.91 21.85
C PHE A 255 -5.39 -3.01 22.60
N ASN A 256 -5.61 -2.75 23.90
CA ASN A 256 -4.68 -1.92 24.69
C ASN A 256 -3.24 -2.46 24.64
N PHE A 257 -3.08 -3.79 24.58
CA PHE A 257 -1.79 -4.47 24.39
C PHE A 257 -1.04 -4.13 23.09
N ILE A 258 -1.68 -3.53 22.08
CA ILE A 258 -1.00 -3.09 20.85
C ILE A 258 -0.02 -1.95 21.16
N PHE A 259 -0.32 -1.14 22.17
CA PHE A 259 0.44 0.05 22.54
C PHE A 259 0.84 0.12 24.02
N ASP A 260 0.43 -0.83 24.86
CA ASP A 260 0.92 -0.90 26.24
C ASP A 260 2.43 -1.20 26.23
N ASP A 261 3.19 -0.19 26.66
CA ASP A 261 4.57 -0.32 27.09
C ASP A 261 4.55 -0.49 28.62
N ASP A 262 4.31 -1.71 29.10
CA ASP A 262 4.50 -2.01 30.52
C ASP A 262 5.93 -2.56 30.73
N GLU A 263 6.84 -1.71 31.19
CA GLU A 263 7.99 -2.16 32.00
C GLU A 263 7.64 -2.03 33.50
N PRO A 264 8.09 -2.97 34.35
CA PRO A 264 7.75 -2.96 35.78
C PRO A 264 8.45 -1.83 36.54
N SER A 265 7.82 -1.42 37.64
CA SER A 265 8.25 -0.36 38.56
C SER A 265 9.58 -0.70 39.27
N PRO A 266 10.41 0.30 39.67
CA PRO A 266 11.70 0.09 40.34
C PRO A 266 11.63 -0.56 41.73
N SER A 267 10.45 -0.90 42.25
CA SER A 267 10.25 -1.43 43.60
C SER A 267 10.58 -2.92 43.77
N ASP A 268 10.80 -3.66 42.68
CA ASP A 268 10.76 -5.14 42.73
C ASP A 268 12.16 -5.80 42.76
N VAL A 269 13.21 -5.07 43.15
CA VAL A 269 14.54 -5.64 43.45
C VAL A 269 14.93 -5.31 44.89
N SER A 270 14.26 -5.96 45.84
CA SER A 270 14.80 -6.19 47.18
C SER A 270 14.17 -7.42 47.80
N VAL A 271 14.60 -8.62 47.35
CA VAL A 271 14.92 -9.83 48.15
C VAL A 271 15.79 -10.75 47.29
#